data_AF-J3KHV5-F1
#
_entry.id   AF-J3KHV5-F1
#
_cell.length_a   1.000
_cell.length_b   1.000
_cell.length_c   1.000
_cell.angle_alpha   90.00
_cell.angle_beta   90.00
_cell.angle_gamma   90.00
#
_symmetry.space_group_name_H-M   'P 1'
#
loop_
_entity.id
_entity.type
_entity.pdbx_description
1 polymer ?
#
loop_
_entity_poly.entity_id
_entity_poly.type
_entity_poly.pdbx_seq_one_letter_code
_entity_poly.pdbx_strand_id
1 'polypeptide(L)'
;MHHNQVYTAPLGSTSAPVVSGSSLPQHLSFVIPLEIRCAFSQAYHAAEKAHDQFRKLHKNIKNRLYLLCPTDNAIRFQEHCSAINRLQAWGRDGIEYSRRFEIGQTLAPAAKIPSFTLKFHVEESAYKAYQERHQTTRDAFFRGALAYWKECKRHCELLLHRSTISVMDKEMCWDWWRKFLAEVTKWEARVDDLVVPDWPIVLEELTSLVEERADLEDEFL
;
A
#
# COMPACT_ATOMS: atom_id res chain seq x y z
N MET A 1 -32.23 23.35 -6.15
CA MET A 1 -31.58 22.45 -7.14
C MET A 1 -30.08 22.56 -6.93
N HIS A 2 -29.54 21.74 -6.03
CA HIS A 2 -28.17 21.86 -5.54
C HIS A 2 -27.23 20.93 -6.31
N HIS A 3 -26.13 21.51 -6.78
CA HIS A 3 -24.98 20.84 -7.36
C HIS A 3 -24.33 19.93 -6.31
N ASN A 4 -24.36 18.62 -6.56
CA ASN A 4 -23.50 17.65 -5.87
C ASN A 4 -22.08 17.76 -6.41
N GLN A 5 -21.22 18.48 -5.70
CA GLN A 5 -19.77 18.33 -5.88
C GLN A 5 -19.32 17.09 -5.11
N VAL A 6 -19.06 16.02 -5.86
CA VAL A 6 -18.39 14.82 -5.38
C VAL A 6 -16.95 15.22 -5.06
N TYR A 7 -16.58 15.24 -3.78
CA TYR A 7 -15.19 15.38 -3.35
C TYR A 7 -14.45 14.06 -3.65
N THR A 8 -13.99 13.91 -4.88
CA THR A 8 -13.00 12.90 -5.25
C THR A 8 -11.66 13.26 -4.61
N ALA A 9 -11.21 12.43 -3.66
CA ALA A 9 -9.82 12.41 -3.22
C ALA A 9 -8.88 12.30 -4.43
N PRO A 10 -7.69 12.92 -4.41
CA PRO A 10 -6.80 12.94 -5.55
C PRO A 10 -6.37 11.50 -5.87
N LEU A 11 -6.93 10.98 -6.97
CA LEU A 11 -6.47 9.81 -7.69
C LEU A 11 -5.11 10.16 -8.32
N GLY A 12 -4.08 10.21 -7.47
CA GLY A 12 -2.71 10.00 -7.88
C GLY A 12 -2.53 8.52 -8.21
N SER A 13 -3.13 8.08 -9.31
CA SER A 13 -2.89 6.78 -9.92
C SER A 13 -1.53 6.82 -10.61
N THR A 14 -0.45 6.87 -9.83
CA THR A 14 0.87 6.52 -10.34
C THR A 14 0.92 5.01 -10.46
N SER A 15 0.45 4.52 -11.61
CA SER A 15 0.72 3.20 -12.12
C SER A 15 2.24 3.04 -12.31
N ALA A 16 2.92 2.63 -11.25
CA ALA A 16 4.15 1.90 -11.42
C ALA A 16 3.74 0.42 -11.64
N PRO A 17 3.77 -0.09 -12.90
CA PRO A 17 3.79 -1.54 -13.11
C PRO A 17 4.93 -2.13 -12.27
N VAL A 18 4.89 -3.43 -12.03
CA VAL A 18 6.05 -4.17 -11.53
C VAL A 18 7.13 -4.09 -12.61
N VAL A 19 7.89 -2.99 -12.55
CA VAL A 19 9.16 -2.69 -13.17
C VAL A 19 9.19 -2.60 -14.71
N SER A 20 9.63 -1.44 -15.19
CA SER A 20 10.15 -1.22 -16.54
C SER A 20 11.26 -2.25 -16.83
N GLY A 21 10.93 -3.26 -17.63
CA GLY A 21 11.78 -4.45 -17.88
C GLY A 21 10.99 -5.76 -18.06
N SER A 22 9.66 -5.70 -17.97
CA SER A 22 8.73 -6.83 -17.93
C SER A 22 8.46 -7.57 -19.24
N SER A 23 8.97 -7.11 -20.39
CA SER A 23 8.89 -7.90 -21.61
C SER A 23 9.99 -8.94 -21.63
N LEU A 24 9.61 -10.20 -21.85
CA LEU A 24 10.54 -11.24 -22.26
C LEU A 24 11.39 -10.67 -23.43
N PRO A 25 12.72 -10.72 -23.38
CA PRO A 25 13.56 -10.24 -24.47
C PRO A 25 13.04 -10.73 -25.83
N GLN A 26 12.93 -9.84 -26.82
CA GLN A 26 12.21 -10.16 -28.07
C GLN A 26 12.75 -11.43 -28.75
N HIS A 27 14.06 -11.67 -28.73
CA HIS A 27 14.65 -12.89 -29.27
C HIS A 27 14.17 -14.18 -28.57
N LEU A 28 13.95 -14.14 -27.25
CA LEU A 28 13.41 -15.26 -26.48
C LEU A 28 11.95 -15.57 -26.84
N SER A 29 11.19 -14.58 -27.33
CA SER A 29 9.78 -14.78 -27.72
C SER A 29 9.61 -15.64 -28.98
N PHE A 30 10.63 -15.68 -29.85
CA PHE A 30 10.63 -16.48 -31.08
C PHE A 30 11.30 -17.85 -30.92
N VAL A 31 12.26 -17.99 -30.00
CA VAL A 31 13.08 -19.20 -29.85
C VAL A 31 12.50 -20.17 -28.81
N ILE A 32 11.81 -19.66 -27.79
CA ILE A 32 11.29 -20.49 -26.70
C ILE A 32 9.95 -21.13 -27.09
N PRO A 33 9.73 -22.42 -26.74
CA PRO A 33 8.43 -23.08 -26.84
C PRO A 33 7.27 -22.26 -26.27
N LEU A 34 6.13 -22.33 -26.95
CA LEU A 34 4.91 -21.61 -26.56
C LEU A 34 4.51 -21.88 -25.11
N GLU A 35 4.68 -23.12 -24.64
CA GLU A 35 4.34 -23.54 -23.27
C GLU A 35 5.10 -22.74 -22.21
N ILE A 36 6.42 -22.52 -22.39
CA ILE A 36 7.25 -21.76 -21.45
C ILE A 36 6.88 -20.28 -21.51
N ARG A 37 6.59 -19.75 -22.70
CA ARG A 37 6.10 -18.37 -22.85
C ARG A 37 4.76 -18.15 -22.15
N CYS A 38 3.83 -19.08 -22.33
CA CYS A 38 2.53 -19.06 -21.64
C CYS A 38 2.72 -19.15 -20.13
N ALA A 39 3.60 -20.03 -19.65
CA ALA A 39 3.91 -20.15 -18.23
C ALA A 39 4.47 -18.83 -17.67
N PHE A 40 5.45 -18.21 -18.33
CA PHE A 40 5.99 -16.92 -17.91
C PHE A 40 4.94 -15.80 -17.88
N SER A 41 4.08 -15.72 -18.90
CA SER A 41 2.97 -14.76 -18.91
C SER A 41 1.98 -15.02 -17.77
N GLN A 42 1.62 -16.27 -17.52
CA GLN A 42 0.74 -16.64 -16.41
C GLN A 42 1.35 -16.28 -15.05
N ALA A 43 2.62 -16.59 -14.84
CA ALA A 43 3.34 -16.23 -13.63
C ALA A 43 3.42 -14.71 -13.45
N TYR A 44 3.71 -13.97 -14.52
CA TYR A 44 3.70 -12.50 -14.49
C TYR A 44 2.34 -11.96 -14.05
N HIS A 45 1.25 -12.37 -14.69
CA HIS A 45 -0.10 -11.91 -14.35
C HIS A 45 -0.53 -12.35 -12.94
N ALA A 46 -0.12 -13.54 -12.50
CA ALA A 46 -0.38 -14.01 -11.15
C ALA A 46 0.36 -13.16 -10.11
N ALA A 47 1.63 -12.84 -10.33
CA ALA A 47 2.41 -11.94 -9.47
C ALA A 47 1.83 -10.54 -9.42
N GLU A 48 1.45 -9.97 -10.57
CA GLU A 48 0.86 -8.65 -10.68
C GLU A 48 -0.44 -8.57 -9.88
N LYS A 49 -1.33 -9.54 -10.08
CA LYS A 49 -2.61 -9.62 -9.34
C LYS A 49 -2.38 -9.77 -7.83
N ALA A 50 -1.43 -10.60 -7.42
CA ALA A 50 -1.08 -10.78 -6.01
C ALA A 50 -0.50 -9.48 -5.42
N HIS A 51 0.39 -8.82 -6.15
CA HIS A 51 0.99 -7.55 -5.72
C HIS A 51 -0.04 -6.43 -5.61
N ASP A 52 -1.01 -6.34 -6.52
CA ASP A 52 -2.08 -5.34 -6.43
C ASP A 52 -3.00 -5.56 -5.22
N GLN A 53 -3.31 -6.82 -4.89
CA GLN A 53 -4.05 -7.14 -3.67
C GLN A 53 -3.23 -6.84 -2.41
N PHE A 54 -1.94 -7.17 -2.41
CA PHE A 54 -1.00 -6.80 -1.35
C PHE A 54 -0.97 -5.27 -1.15
N ARG A 55 -0.84 -4.48 -2.22
CA ARG A 55 -0.85 -3.01 -2.16
C ARG A 55 -2.13 -2.46 -1.57
N LYS A 56 -3.29 -3.03 -1.95
CA LYS A 56 -4.60 -2.63 -1.39
C LYS A 56 -4.66 -2.89 0.11
N LEU A 57 -4.30 -4.09 0.56
CA LEU A 57 -4.25 -4.44 1.98
C LEU A 57 -3.28 -3.54 2.75
N HIS A 58 -2.08 -3.32 2.21
CA HIS A 58 -1.08 -2.48 2.83
C HIS A 58 -1.51 -1.00 2.90
N LYS A 59 -2.17 -0.49 1.85
CA LYS A 59 -2.77 0.86 1.86
C LYS A 59 -3.86 0.99 2.91
N ASN A 60 -4.70 -0.02 3.08
CA ASN A 60 -5.74 -0.02 4.11
C ASN A 60 -5.13 0.06 5.52
N ILE A 61 -4.06 -0.70 5.80
CA ILE A 61 -3.34 -0.63 7.08
C ILE A 61 -2.72 0.75 7.31
N LYS A 62 -2.13 1.37 6.26
CA LYS A 62 -1.60 2.73 6.36
C LYS A 62 -2.69 3.77 6.67
N ASN A 63 -3.90 3.53 6.18
CA ASN A 63 -5.04 4.42 6.39
C ASN A 63 -5.88 4.03 7.62
N ARG A 64 -5.38 3.15 8.52
CA ARG A 64 -6.11 2.65 9.68
C ARG A 64 -6.68 3.74 10.58
N LEU A 65 -5.96 4.87 10.74
CA LEU A 65 -6.42 5.97 11.59
C LEU A 65 -7.74 6.56 11.12
N TYR A 66 -7.98 6.62 9.80
CA TYR A 66 -9.26 7.08 9.25
C TYR A 66 -10.41 6.11 9.52
N LEU A 67 -10.09 4.83 9.78
CA LEU A 67 -11.06 3.74 9.99
C LEU A 67 -11.45 3.58 11.46
N LEU A 68 -10.99 4.47 12.33
CA LEU A 68 -11.41 4.56 13.74
C LEU A 68 -12.81 5.19 13.88
N CYS A 69 -13.26 5.95 12.87
CA CYS A 69 -14.58 6.55 12.85
C CYS A 69 -15.55 5.72 12.00
N PRO A 70 -16.76 5.43 12.49
CA PRO A 70 -17.80 4.87 11.65
C PRO A 70 -18.19 5.83 10.52
N THR A 71 -18.65 5.28 9.40
CA THR A 71 -19.04 6.03 8.19
C THR A 71 -20.53 6.33 8.12
N ASP A 72 -21.28 6.03 9.17
CA ASP A 72 -22.73 6.22 9.27
C ASP A 72 -23.12 7.71 9.26
N ASN A 73 -22.32 8.55 9.93
CA ASN A 73 -22.49 9.99 9.98
C ASN A 73 -21.40 10.69 9.17
N ALA A 74 -21.78 11.14 7.98
CA ALA A 74 -20.86 11.80 7.05
C ALA A 74 -20.17 13.04 7.64
N ILE A 75 -20.85 13.81 8.49
CA ILE A 75 -20.29 15.01 9.12
C ILE A 75 -19.19 14.60 10.10
N ARG A 76 -19.48 13.66 11.00
CA ARG A 76 -18.50 13.15 11.97
C ARG A 76 -17.29 12.53 11.27
N PHE A 77 -17.54 11.72 10.24
CA PHE A 77 -16.49 11.11 9.45
C PHE A 77 -15.60 12.14 8.74
N GLN A 78 -16.20 13.21 8.19
CA GLN A 78 -15.45 14.29 7.56
C GLN A 78 -14.61 15.08 8.56
N GLU A 79 -15.17 15.40 9.73
CA GLU A 79 -14.45 16.08 10.81
C GLU A 79 -13.24 15.24 11.28
N HIS A 80 -13.45 13.94 11.51
CA HIS A 80 -12.38 13.01 11.88
C HIS A 80 -11.31 12.90 10.80
N CYS A 81 -11.70 12.73 9.53
CA CYS A 81 -10.75 12.71 8.41
C CYS A 81 -9.94 14.01 8.32
N SER A 82 -10.59 15.17 8.55
CA SER A 82 -9.91 16.47 8.56
C SER A 82 -8.87 16.54 9.66
N ALA A 83 -9.20 16.07 10.87
CA ALA A 83 -8.27 16.03 12.00
C ALA A 83 -7.05 15.13 11.70
N ILE A 84 -7.27 13.91 11.18
CA ILE A 84 -6.16 13.01 10.79
C ILE A 84 -5.30 13.63 9.67
N ASN A 85 -5.90 14.26 8.67
CA ASN A 85 -5.15 14.94 7.60
C ASN A 85 -4.26 16.05 8.15
N ARG A 86 -4.77 16.87 9.07
CA ARG A 86 -3.99 17.93 9.72
C ARG A 86 -2.81 17.36 10.49
N LEU A 87 -3.03 16.31 11.29
CA LEU A 87 -1.96 15.63 12.00
C LEU A 87 -0.88 15.11 11.03
N GLN A 88 -1.26 14.47 9.92
CA GLN A 88 -0.32 13.90 8.97
C GLN A 88 0.43 14.94 8.11
N ALA A 89 -0.20 16.09 7.86
CA ALA A 89 0.38 17.19 7.10
C ALA A 89 1.29 18.10 7.96
N TRP A 90 1.18 18.03 9.27
CA TRP A 90 1.97 18.83 10.20
C TRP A 90 3.48 18.75 9.91
N GLY A 91 4.13 19.90 9.81
CA GLY A 91 5.55 20.03 9.47
C GLY A 91 5.90 19.81 8.00
N ARG A 92 5.00 19.32 7.14
CA ARG A 92 5.27 19.14 5.70
C ARG A 92 5.20 20.44 4.91
N ASP A 93 4.25 21.31 5.25
CA ASP A 93 4.00 22.56 4.51
C ASP A 93 5.20 23.53 4.61
N GLY A 94 5.85 23.61 5.78
CA GLY A 94 7.07 24.40 5.97
C GLY A 94 8.26 23.85 5.17
N ILE A 95 8.40 22.53 5.08
CA ILE A 95 9.47 21.87 4.32
C ILE A 95 9.27 22.06 2.80
N GLU A 96 8.03 21.95 2.32
CA GLU A 96 7.72 22.11 0.90
C GLU A 96 7.86 23.57 0.45
N TYR A 97 7.46 24.53 1.29
CA TYR A 97 7.66 25.96 1.05
C TYR A 97 9.16 26.32 0.99
N SER A 98 9.96 25.91 1.99
CA SER A 98 11.42 26.15 1.99
C SER A 98 12.13 25.48 0.80
N ARG A 99 11.67 24.32 0.35
CA ARG A 99 12.24 23.62 -0.82
C ARG A 99 11.91 24.31 -2.14
N ARG A 100 10.71 24.90 -2.29
CA ARG A 100 10.28 25.57 -3.53
C ARG A 100 10.88 26.96 -3.72
N PHE A 101 11.18 27.67 -2.63
CA PHE A 101 11.59 29.08 -2.70
C PHE A 101 13.07 29.32 -2.38
N GLU A 102 13.88 28.28 -2.13
CA GLU A 102 15.29 28.39 -1.69
C GLU A 102 15.49 29.28 -0.44
N ILE A 103 14.40 29.61 0.24
CA ILE A 103 14.42 30.31 1.52
C ILE A 103 14.83 29.25 2.53
N GLY A 104 16.00 29.45 3.15
CA GLY A 104 16.60 28.52 4.10
C GLY A 104 15.56 27.92 5.05
N GLN A 105 15.67 26.62 5.32
CA GLN A 105 14.81 25.93 6.28
C GLN A 105 14.70 26.80 7.54
N THR A 106 13.49 27.18 7.91
CA THR A 106 13.29 27.97 9.13
C THR A 106 13.79 27.11 10.29
N LEU A 107 14.76 27.61 11.06
CA LEU A 107 15.27 26.91 12.26
C LEU A 107 14.21 26.77 13.36
N ALA A 108 13.08 27.48 13.22
CA ALA A 108 11.95 27.38 14.13
C ALA A 108 11.17 26.06 13.87
N PRO A 109 10.82 25.31 14.95
CA PRO A 109 9.91 24.18 14.86
C PRO A 109 8.57 24.56 14.21
N ALA A 110 7.91 23.60 13.57
CA ALA A 110 6.55 23.82 13.07
C ALA A 110 5.60 24.19 14.21
N ALA A 111 4.79 25.23 14.02
CA ALA A 111 3.79 25.63 15.02
C ALA A 111 2.82 24.48 15.29
N LYS A 112 2.50 24.24 16.57
CA LYS A 112 1.53 23.23 16.98
C LYS A 112 0.13 23.55 16.44
N ILE A 113 -0.68 22.52 16.25
CA ILE A 113 -2.05 22.62 15.73
C ILE A 113 -2.99 22.97 16.89
N PRO A 114 -3.79 24.03 16.81
CA PRO A 114 -4.75 24.34 17.88
C PRO A 114 -5.75 23.19 18.11
N SER A 115 -5.88 22.73 19.36
CA SER A 115 -6.70 21.57 19.76
C SER A 115 -8.15 21.67 19.30
N PHE A 116 -8.76 22.85 19.38
CA PHE A 116 -10.16 23.08 18.98
C PHE A 116 -10.44 22.77 17.50
N THR A 117 -9.39 22.68 16.66
CA THR A 117 -9.53 22.33 15.25
C THR A 117 -9.47 20.82 14.98
N LEU A 118 -9.10 20.02 15.99
CA LEU A 118 -8.97 18.58 15.91
C LEU A 118 -10.20 17.92 16.54
N LYS A 119 -11.17 17.55 15.70
CA LYS A 119 -12.36 16.83 16.12
C LYS A 119 -12.23 15.35 15.80
N PHE A 120 -12.09 14.52 16.82
CA PHE A 120 -11.99 13.06 16.68
C PHE A 120 -13.31 12.39 17.06
N HIS A 121 -13.80 11.51 16.19
CA HIS A 121 -14.95 10.64 16.46
C HIS A 121 -14.45 9.19 16.41
N VAL A 122 -13.94 8.70 17.53
CA VAL A 122 -13.22 7.42 17.63
C VAL A 122 -14.11 6.39 18.30
N GLU A 123 -14.32 5.26 17.62
CA GLU A 123 -15.17 4.18 18.13
C GLU A 123 -14.48 2.81 17.99
N GLU A 124 -14.33 2.11 19.11
CA GLU A 124 -13.69 0.78 19.13
C GLU A 124 -14.47 -0.26 18.32
N SER A 125 -15.80 -0.17 18.32
CA SER A 125 -16.67 -1.10 17.58
C SER A 125 -16.43 -1.01 16.06
N ALA A 126 -16.24 0.21 15.54
CA ALA A 126 -15.96 0.46 14.13
C ALA A 126 -14.59 -0.10 13.73
N TYR A 127 -13.60 0.06 14.61
CA TYR A 127 -12.27 -0.47 14.39
C TYR A 127 -12.24 -2.00 14.42
N LYS A 128 -12.93 -2.64 15.37
CA LYS A 128 -13.08 -4.11 15.41
C LYS A 128 -13.74 -4.65 14.14
N ALA A 129 -14.82 -4.01 13.68
CA ALA A 129 -15.46 -4.37 12.42
C ALA A 129 -14.54 -4.18 11.20
N TYR A 130 -13.62 -3.21 11.24
CA TYR A 130 -12.55 -3.10 10.24
C TYR A 130 -11.54 -4.25 10.35
N GLN A 131 -11.05 -4.58 11.55
CA GLN A 131 -10.10 -5.67 11.77
C GLN A 131 -10.64 -7.00 11.24
N GLU A 132 -11.90 -7.32 11.51
CA GLU A 132 -12.56 -8.55 11.01
C GLU A 132 -12.64 -8.59 9.48
N ARG A 133 -13.04 -7.48 8.85
CA ARG A 133 -13.09 -7.35 7.38
C ARG A 133 -11.70 -7.46 6.77
N HIS A 134 -10.69 -6.85 7.39
CA HIS A 134 -9.31 -6.92 6.94
C HIS A 134 -8.77 -8.34 7.05
N GLN A 135 -8.99 -9.01 8.18
CA GLN A 135 -8.57 -10.39 8.40
C GLN A 135 -9.22 -11.33 7.38
N THR A 136 -10.51 -11.18 7.11
CA THR A 136 -11.22 -11.95 6.07
C THR A 136 -10.61 -11.72 4.68
N THR A 137 -10.29 -10.46 4.34
CA THR A 137 -9.68 -10.11 3.06
C THR A 137 -8.24 -10.64 2.94
N ARG A 138 -7.48 -10.57 4.03
CA ARG A 138 -6.14 -11.14 4.15
C ARG A 138 -6.18 -12.64 3.93
N ASP A 139 -7.06 -13.36 4.61
CA ASP A 139 -7.22 -14.81 4.45
C ASP A 139 -7.61 -15.21 3.03
N ALA A 140 -8.48 -14.43 2.39
CA ALA A 140 -8.83 -14.62 0.98
C ALA A 140 -7.63 -14.36 0.04
N PHE A 141 -6.78 -13.38 0.34
CA PHE A 141 -5.55 -13.13 -0.40
C PHE A 141 -4.55 -14.31 -0.29
N PHE A 142 -4.33 -14.82 0.93
CA PHE A 142 -3.44 -15.97 1.17
C PHE A 142 -3.93 -17.23 0.44
N ARG A 143 -5.23 -17.55 0.53
CA ARG A 143 -5.82 -18.72 -0.15
C ARG A 143 -6.01 -18.52 -1.67
N GLY A 144 -6.09 -17.29 -2.12
CA GLY A 144 -6.40 -16.93 -3.50
C GLY A 144 -5.15 -16.52 -4.28
N ALA A 145 -4.94 -15.21 -4.41
CA ALA A 145 -3.94 -14.67 -5.32
C ALA A 145 -2.50 -15.08 -4.96
N LEU A 146 -2.16 -15.14 -3.66
CA LEU A 146 -0.81 -15.55 -3.25
C LEU A 146 -0.56 -17.03 -3.52
N ALA A 147 -1.51 -17.90 -3.18
CA ALA A 147 -1.41 -19.33 -3.48
C ALA A 147 -1.30 -19.58 -4.99
N TYR A 148 -2.10 -18.88 -5.79
CA TYR A 148 -2.05 -18.98 -7.25
C TYR A 148 -0.70 -18.53 -7.82
N TRP A 149 -0.16 -17.41 -7.33
CA TRP A 149 1.20 -16.98 -7.68
C TRP A 149 2.25 -18.05 -7.36
N LYS A 150 2.22 -18.62 -6.15
CA LYS A 150 3.17 -19.67 -5.74
C LYS A 150 3.08 -20.92 -6.63
N GLU A 151 1.88 -21.29 -7.04
CA GLU A 151 1.68 -22.42 -7.95
C GLU A 151 2.20 -22.10 -9.37
N CYS A 152 1.92 -20.92 -9.92
CA CYS A 152 2.47 -20.50 -11.21
C CYS A 152 4.01 -20.44 -11.18
N LYS A 153 4.60 -19.92 -10.10
CA LYS A 153 6.06 -19.91 -9.89
C LYS A 153 6.65 -21.32 -9.96
N ARG A 154 6.08 -22.25 -9.20
CA ARG A 154 6.49 -23.66 -9.17
C ARG A 154 6.35 -24.31 -10.54
N HIS A 155 5.24 -24.04 -11.24
CA HIS A 155 4.97 -24.57 -12.57
C HIS A 155 6.01 -24.06 -13.59
N CYS A 156 6.32 -22.77 -13.59
CA CYS A 156 7.35 -22.17 -14.45
C CYS A 156 8.73 -22.81 -14.23
N GLU A 157 9.16 -22.93 -12.97
CA GLU A 157 10.47 -23.50 -12.63
C GLU A 157 10.55 -24.95 -13.10
N LEU A 158 9.50 -25.75 -12.86
CA LEU A 158 9.44 -27.15 -13.30
C LEU A 158 9.46 -27.28 -14.83
N LEU A 159 8.72 -26.44 -15.55
CA LEU A 159 8.73 -26.43 -17.01
C LEU A 159 10.11 -26.04 -17.57
N LEU A 160 10.73 -24.99 -17.02
CA LEU A 160 12.08 -24.59 -17.42
C LEU A 160 13.09 -25.72 -17.17
N HIS A 161 13.02 -26.39 -16.03
CA HIS A 161 13.89 -27.52 -15.73
C HIS A 161 13.73 -28.67 -16.73
N ARG A 162 12.49 -29.03 -17.08
CA ARG A 162 12.17 -30.14 -17.98
C ARG A 162 12.30 -29.82 -19.47
N SER A 163 12.39 -28.55 -19.83
CA SER A 163 12.49 -28.13 -21.22
C SER A 163 13.75 -28.66 -21.92
N THR A 164 13.58 -29.04 -23.19
CA THR A 164 14.64 -29.52 -24.09
C THR A 164 15.24 -28.40 -24.95
N ILE A 165 15.08 -27.14 -24.55
CA ILE A 165 15.66 -25.98 -25.25
C ILE A 165 17.19 -25.98 -25.13
N SER A 166 17.86 -25.22 -25.99
CA SER A 166 19.32 -25.12 -25.96
C SER A 166 19.80 -24.61 -24.59
N VAL A 167 21.01 -25.03 -24.20
CA VAL A 167 21.62 -24.60 -22.93
C VAL A 167 21.71 -23.08 -22.84
N MET A 168 22.03 -22.42 -23.96
CA MET A 168 22.10 -20.97 -24.02
C MET A 168 20.73 -20.32 -23.78
N ASP A 169 19.68 -20.75 -24.49
CA ASP A 169 18.34 -20.19 -24.33
C ASP A 169 17.79 -20.44 -22.92
N LYS A 170 18.09 -21.60 -22.34
CA LYS A 170 17.73 -21.94 -20.96
C LYS A 170 18.37 -21.01 -19.95
N GLU A 171 19.65 -20.69 -20.11
CA GLU A 171 20.33 -19.74 -19.22
C GLU A 171 19.73 -18.34 -19.34
N MET A 172 19.42 -17.89 -20.55
CA MET A 172 18.77 -16.60 -20.77
C MET A 172 17.37 -16.53 -20.13
N CYS A 173 16.61 -17.64 -20.18
CA CYS A 173 15.34 -17.77 -19.46
C CYS A 173 15.52 -17.63 -17.96
N TRP A 174 16.53 -18.32 -17.39
CA TRP A 174 16.83 -18.26 -15.96
C TRP A 174 17.33 -16.89 -15.53
N ASP A 175 18.15 -16.22 -16.33
CA ASP A 175 18.59 -14.84 -16.06
C ASP A 175 17.42 -13.88 -15.96
N TRP A 176 16.48 -13.96 -16.91
CA TRP A 176 15.26 -13.16 -16.87
C TRP A 176 14.39 -13.51 -15.65
N TRP A 177 14.17 -14.81 -15.42
CA TRP A 177 13.37 -15.30 -14.29
C TRP A 177 13.94 -14.85 -12.95
N ARG A 178 15.26 -14.93 -12.76
CA ARG A 178 15.95 -14.46 -11.54
C ARG A 178 15.74 -12.97 -11.31
N LYS A 179 15.84 -12.13 -12.36
CA LYS A 179 15.59 -10.69 -12.25
C LYS A 179 14.14 -10.39 -11.87
N PHE A 180 13.19 -11.07 -12.51
CA PHE A 180 11.77 -10.95 -12.17
C PHE A 180 11.49 -11.38 -10.72
N LEU A 181 12.01 -12.53 -10.29
CA LEU A 181 11.87 -13.00 -8.92
C LEU A 181 12.50 -12.05 -7.90
N ALA A 182 13.63 -11.41 -8.23
CA ALA A 182 14.25 -10.43 -7.34
C ALA A 182 13.32 -9.24 -7.03
N GLU A 183 12.52 -8.80 -8.02
CA GLU A 183 11.52 -7.75 -7.81
C GLU A 183 10.31 -8.25 -7.02
N VAL A 184 9.84 -9.46 -7.31
CA VAL A 184 8.69 -10.05 -6.61
C VAL A 184 9.00 -10.35 -5.13
N THR A 185 10.21 -10.84 -4.85
CA THR A 185 10.63 -11.22 -3.49
C THR A 185 10.59 -10.03 -2.53
N LYS A 186 10.82 -8.80 -3.01
CA LYS A 186 10.79 -7.58 -2.19
C LYS A 186 9.45 -7.37 -1.49
N TRP A 187 8.34 -7.61 -2.20
CA TRP A 187 7.01 -7.47 -1.60
C TRP A 187 6.53 -8.79 -0.99
N GLU A 188 6.94 -9.95 -1.52
CA GLU A 188 6.60 -11.26 -0.96
C GLU A 188 7.12 -11.40 0.48
N ALA A 189 8.33 -10.91 0.77
CA ALA A 189 8.93 -10.91 2.11
C ALA A 189 8.14 -10.07 3.13
N ARG A 190 7.25 -9.18 2.67
CA ARG A 190 6.47 -8.26 3.50
C ARG A 190 5.01 -8.68 3.65
N VAL A 191 4.64 -9.84 3.13
CA VAL A 191 3.27 -10.35 3.21
C VAL A 191 2.84 -10.60 4.66
N ASP A 192 3.78 -10.93 5.53
CA ASP A 192 3.50 -11.11 6.97
C ASP A 192 3.24 -9.77 7.69
N ASP A 193 3.68 -8.63 7.12
CA ASP A 193 3.38 -7.28 7.62
C ASP A 193 1.92 -6.87 7.39
N LEU A 194 1.09 -7.73 6.78
CA LEU A 194 -0.32 -7.43 6.51
C LEU A 194 -1.23 -7.59 7.74
N VAL A 195 -0.66 -7.61 8.95
CA VAL A 195 -1.37 -7.65 10.22
C VAL A 195 -1.76 -6.22 10.63
N VAL A 196 -3.01 -6.06 11.04
CA VAL A 196 -3.52 -4.80 11.58
C VAL A 196 -3.18 -4.74 13.07
N PRO A 197 -2.68 -3.61 13.61
CA PRO A 197 -2.41 -3.50 15.04
C PRO A 197 -3.69 -3.64 15.87
N ASP A 198 -3.53 -3.99 17.14
CA ASP A 198 -4.66 -4.03 18.07
C ASP A 198 -5.12 -2.62 18.45
N TRP A 199 -6.36 -2.53 18.93
CA TRP A 199 -6.99 -1.28 19.33
C TRP A 199 -6.12 -0.42 20.27
N PRO A 200 -5.52 -0.95 21.35
CA PRO A 200 -4.69 -0.14 22.25
C PRO A 200 -3.49 0.48 21.54
N ILE A 201 -2.86 -0.26 20.62
CA ILE A 201 -1.68 0.19 19.88
C ILE A 201 -2.05 1.34 18.93
N VAL A 202 -3.20 1.24 18.25
CA VAL A 202 -3.64 2.32 17.34
C VAL A 202 -4.10 3.54 18.10
N LEU A 203 -4.73 3.36 19.25
CA LEU A 203 -5.12 4.48 20.10
C LEU A 203 -3.89 5.20 20.68
N GLU A 204 -2.89 4.44 21.16
CA GLU A 204 -1.60 4.99 21.60
C GLU A 204 -0.91 5.76 20.47
N GLU A 205 -0.86 5.20 19.25
CA GLU A 205 -0.34 5.89 18.08
C GLU A 205 -1.06 7.21 17.82
N LEU A 206 -2.40 7.23 17.86
CA LEU A 206 -3.18 8.46 17.67
C LEU A 206 -2.90 9.47 18.78
N THR A 207 -2.88 9.04 20.04
CA THR A 207 -2.60 9.90 21.19
C THR A 207 -1.21 10.51 21.10
N SER A 208 -0.18 9.71 20.79
CA SER A 208 1.19 10.21 20.60
C SER A 208 1.27 11.24 19.47
N LEU A 209 0.55 11.03 18.36
CA LEU A 209 0.48 12.01 17.26
C LEU A 209 -0.18 13.32 17.71
N VAL A 210 -1.21 13.25 18.55
CA VAL A 210 -1.88 14.44 19.09
C VAL A 210 -0.96 15.16 20.08
N GLU A 211 -0.33 14.47 21.03
CA GLU A 211 0.59 15.07 22.01
C GLU A 211 1.79 15.77 21.36
N GLU A 212 2.36 15.15 20.32
CA GLU A 212 3.48 15.70 19.56
C GLU A 212 3.07 16.99 18.82
N ARG A 213 1.88 17.02 18.22
CA ARG A 213 1.55 17.97 17.14
C ARG A 213 0.47 18.98 17.51
N ALA A 214 -0.36 18.68 18.49
CA ALA A 214 -1.42 19.56 18.95
C ALA A 214 -0.93 20.48 20.06
N ASP A 215 -1.51 21.67 20.06
CA ASP A 215 -1.39 22.65 21.13
C ASP A 215 -2.48 22.34 22.16
N LEU A 216 -2.07 21.73 23.27
CA LEU A 216 -2.94 21.28 24.34
C LEU A 216 -3.06 22.33 25.46
N GLU A 217 -2.52 23.55 25.26
CA GLU A 217 -2.37 24.56 26.32
C GLU A 217 -3.68 25.20 26.84
N ASP A 218 -4.86 24.82 26.35
CA ASP A 218 -6.14 25.50 26.66
C ASP A 218 -7.29 24.62 27.23
N GLU A 219 -7.06 23.38 27.71
CA GLU A 219 -8.15 22.58 28.34
C GLU A 219 -8.23 22.68 29.88
N PHE A 220 -7.44 23.55 30.52
CA PHE A 220 -7.47 23.78 31.97
C PHE A 220 -7.49 25.27 32.36
N LEU A 221 -8.51 26.02 31.93
CA LEU A 221 -8.94 27.26 32.60
C LEU A 221 -10.47 27.41 32.60
#